data_AF-A0A195EWS6-F1
#
_entry.id   AF-A0A195EWS6-F1
#
_cell.length_a   1.000
_cell.length_b   1.000
_cell.length_c   1.000
_cell.angle_alpha   90.00
_cell.angle_beta   90.00
_cell.angle_gamma   90.00
#
_symmetry.space_group_name_H-M   'P 1'
#
loop_
_entity.id
_entity.type
_entity.pdbx_description
1 polymer ?
#
loop_
_entity_poly.entity_id
_entity_poly.type
_entity_poly.pdbx_seq_one_letter_code
_entity_poly.pdbx_strand_id
1 'polypeptide(L)'
;TAFKWPQEATLLLIEEYRSRQNDFISGKTSQKKIWLLIAAKMLKHGYKVSGAQCLSKFSGLKRTYKAVKDYNKRYGSGSRTWTFFPLMDDLLGMKSSMSSITTVSSTGKRSRMESICSSSSSDKEEYIQPKKSRRTTTIEKLIQDFKNTSKIAEEAQERRHRENIELRRRLLNSFDKMLNILEKK
;
A
#
# COMPACT_ATOMS: atom_id res chain seq x y z
N THR A 1 8.85 19.52 -10.31
CA THR A 1 10.14 18.80 -10.50
C THR A 1 10.06 17.45 -9.83
N ALA A 2 10.44 16.39 -10.53
CA ALA A 2 10.47 15.05 -9.95
C ALA A 2 11.55 14.96 -8.85
N PHE A 3 11.23 14.35 -7.72
CA PHE A 3 12.21 14.13 -6.64
C PHE A 3 13.29 13.16 -7.13
N LYS A 4 14.54 13.60 -7.12
CA LYS A 4 15.69 12.72 -7.36
C LYS A 4 15.96 11.96 -6.07
N TRP A 5 16.05 10.64 -6.16
CA TRP A 5 16.28 9.77 -5.02
C TRP A 5 17.78 9.60 -4.78
N PRO A 6 18.39 10.31 -3.81
CA PRO A 6 19.77 10.03 -3.43
C PRO A 6 19.87 8.62 -2.82
N GLN A 7 21.09 8.12 -2.75
CA GLN A 7 21.35 6.77 -2.27
C GLN A 7 20.87 6.60 -0.82
N GLU A 8 21.15 7.58 0.03
CA GLU A 8 20.80 7.63 1.45
C GLU A 8 19.27 7.62 1.65
N ALA A 9 18.53 8.38 0.83
CA ALA A 9 17.07 8.35 0.85
C ALA A 9 16.51 6.99 0.42
N THR A 10 17.16 6.34 -0.55
CA THR A 10 16.75 5.00 -1.01
C THR A 10 17.01 3.95 0.07
N LEU A 11 18.14 4.03 0.77
CA LEU A 11 18.47 3.18 1.91
C LEU A 11 17.46 3.37 3.05
N LEU A 12 17.19 4.62 3.42
CA LEU A 12 16.20 4.93 4.46
C LEU A 12 14.81 4.38 4.12
N LEU A 13 14.39 4.49 2.85
CA LEU A 13 13.12 3.94 2.40
C LEU A 13 13.06 2.41 2.55
N ILE A 14 14.15 1.70 2.20
CA ILE A 14 14.22 0.24 2.33
C ILE A 14 14.14 -0.15 3.81
N GLU A 15 14.85 0.55 4.68
CA GLU A 15 14.88 0.26 6.12
C GLU A 15 13.54 0.54 6.80
N GLU A 16 12.91 1.67 6.48
CA GLU A 16 11.57 1.98 7.00
C GLU A 16 10.53 0.96 6.51
N TYR A 17 10.65 0.46 5.29
CA TYR A 17 9.81 -0.64 4.83
C TYR A 17 10.06 -1.93 5.61
N ARG A 18 11.33 -2.28 5.86
CA ARG A 18 11.73 -3.47 6.64
C ARG A 18 11.10 -3.44 8.04
N SER A 19 11.23 -2.33 8.76
CA SER A 19 10.69 -2.18 10.11
C SER A 19 9.15 -2.32 10.17
N ARG A 20 8.45 -2.01 9.06
CA ARG A 20 6.98 -2.03 8.95
C ARG A 20 6.44 -3.22 8.18
N GLN A 21 7.28 -4.21 7.86
CA GLN A 21 6.86 -5.34 7.03
C GLN A 21 5.70 -6.12 7.64
N ASN A 22 5.69 -6.26 8.97
CA ASN A 22 4.60 -6.92 9.69
C ASN A 22 3.28 -6.13 9.60
N ASP A 23 3.33 -4.80 9.54
CA ASP A 23 2.12 -3.98 9.37
C ASP A 23 1.46 -4.23 8.01
N PHE A 24 2.27 -4.41 6.96
CA PHE A 24 1.80 -4.76 5.62
C PHE A 24 1.14 -6.13 5.56
N ILE A 25 1.60 -7.09 6.37
CA ILE A 25 1.09 -8.47 6.39
C ILE A 25 -0.14 -8.58 7.30
N SER A 26 -0.12 -7.90 8.45
CA SER A 26 -1.17 -8.02 9.47
C SER A 26 -2.55 -7.52 9.05
N GLY A 27 -2.61 -6.64 8.03
CA GLY A 27 -3.86 -6.03 7.56
C GLY A 27 -4.53 -5.06 8.53
N LYS A 28 -3.99 -4.90 9.76
CA LYS A 28 -4.54 -4.00 10.79
C LYS A 28 -4.50 -2.53 10.38
N THR A 29 -3.56 -2.17 9.50
CA THR A 29 -3.39 -0.82 8.97
C THR A 29 -3.44 -0.86 7.45
N SER A 30 -4.19 0.07 6.82
CA SER A 30 -4.25 0.14 5.37
C SER A 30 -2.87 0.44 4.78
N GLN A 31 -2.52 -0.20 3.65
CA GLN A 31 -1.22 0.03 3.01
C GLN A 31 -0.99 1.52 2.68
N LYS A 32 -2.05 2.24 2.29
CA LYS A 32 -2.01 3.69 2.08
C LYS A 32 -1.51 4.44 3.31
N LYS A 33 -2.00 4.08 4.51
CA LYS A 33 -1.59 4.69 5.78
C LYS A 33 -0.13 4.34 6.10
N ILE A 34 0.30 3.10 5.86
CA ILE A 34 1.70 2.70 6.08
C ILE A 34 2.65 3.53 5.19
N TRP A 35 2.34 3.70 3.91
CA TRP A 35 3.14 4.53 3.01
C TRP A 35 3.19 6.00 3.41
N LEU A 36 2.11 6.55 3.97
CA LEU A 36 2.11 7.90 4.52
C LEU A 36 3.00 8.02 5.77
N LEU A 37 3.02 7.02 6.63
CA LEU A 37 3.91 6.99 7.80
C LEU A 37 5.38 6.92 7.38
N ILE A 38 5.70 6.12 6.37
CA ILE A 38 7.05 6.07 5.78
C ILE A 38 7.42 7.44 5.22
N ALA A 39 6.55 8.07 4.43
CA ALA A 39 6.80 9.42 3.90
C ALA A 39 6.99 10.47 5.00
N ALA A 40 6.23 10.38 6.11
CA ALA A 40 6.41 11.25 7.26
C ALA A 40 7.78 11.05 7.92
N LYS A 41 8.28 9.81 8.00
CA LYS A 41 9.65 9.55 8.46
C LYS A 41 10.68 10.12 7.48
N MET A 42 10.53 9.88 6.18
CA MET A 42 11.41 10.44 5.15
C MET A 42 11.52 11.97 5.28
N LEU A 43 10.41 12.66 5.54
CA LEU A 43 10.37 14.10 5.77
C LEU A 43 11.17 14.53 7.01
N LYS A 44 11.12 13.76 8.10
CA LYS A 44 11.94 14.03 9.31
C LYS A 44 13.45 13.98 9.03
N HIS A 45 13.86 13.20 8.03
CA HIS A 45 15.24 13.13 7.56
C HIS A 45 15.54 14.14 6.43
N GLY A 46 14.64 15.11 6.19
CA GLY A 46 14.82 16.18 5.21
C GLY A 46 14.34 15.85 3.79
N TYR A 47 13.84 14.64 3.54
CA TYR A 47 13.38 14.22 2.22
C TYR A 47 11.88 14.52 2.02
N LYS A 48 11.60 15.54 1.19
CA LYS A 48 10.23 15.96 0.86
C LYS A 48 9.61 15.04 -0.20
N VAL A 49 9.13 13.87 0.23
CA VAL A 49 8.44 12.89 -0.63
C VAL A 49 7.06 12.53 -0.09
N SER A 50 6.13 12.17 -0.99
CA SER A 50 4.80 11.67 -0.63
C SER A 50 4.77 10.15 -0.48
N GLY A 51 3.72 9.63 0.18
CA GLY A 51 3.53 8.18 0.30
C GLY A 51 3.42 7.48 -1.06
N ALA A 52 2.78 8.11 -2.05
CA ALA A 52 2.69 7.59 -3.41
C ALA A 52 4.07 7.52 -4.10
N GLN A 53 4.93 8.51 -3.87
CA GLN A 53 6.31 8.49 -4.38
C GLN A 53 7.14 7.39 -3.71
N CYS A 54 6.99 7.19 -2.40
CA CYS A 54 7.64 6.10 -1.67
C CYS A 54 7.21 4.73 -2.21
N LEU A 55 5.91 4.51 -2.38
CA LEU A 55 5.36 3.28 -2.98
C LEU A 55 5.90 3.06 -4.40
N SER A 56 5.85 4.07 -5.25
CA SER A 56 6.32 3.98 -6.64
C SER A 56 7.81 3.62 -6.69
N LYS A 57 8.64 4.32 -5.91
CA LYS A 57 10.09 4.05 -5.80
C LYS A 57 10.34 2.62 -5.31
N PHE A 58 9.68 2.20 -4.23
CA PHE A 58 9.88 0.87 -3.66
C PHE A 58 9.40 -0.25 -4.60
N SER A 59 8.32 -0.02 -5.34
CA SER A 59 7.86 -0.93 -6.39
C SER A 59 8.89 -1.07 -7.51
N GLY A 60 9.55 0.03 -7.89
CA GLY A 60 10.70 0.03 -8.79
C GLY A 60 11.84 -0.84 -8.28
N LEU A 61 12.24 -0.65 -7.01
CA LEU A 61 13.27 -1.46 -6.38
C LEU A 61 12.94 -2.95 -6.40
N LYS A 62 11.68 -3.35 -6.11
CA LYS A 62 11.24 -4.75 -6.21
C LYS A 62 11.38 -5.31 -7.62
N ARG A 63 11.03 -4.54 -8.66
CA ARG A 63 11.17 -4.97 -10.06
C ARG A 63 12.64 -5.19 -10.42
N THR A 64 13.51 -4.23 -10.09
CA THR A 64 14.96 -4.35 -10.33
C THR A 64 15.55 -5.54 -9.60
N TYR A 65 15.20 -5.75 -8.33
CA TYR A 65 15.63 -6.91 -7.56
C TYR A 65 15.26 -8.23 -8.25
N LYS A 66 13.99 -8.39 -8.66
CA LYS A 66 13.54 -9.60 -9.37
C LYS A 66 14.31 -9.83 -10.67
N ALA A 67 14.53 -8.77 -11.45
CA ALA A 67 15.27 -8.86 -12.71
C ALA A 67 16.74 -9.25 -12.50
N VAL A 68 17.41 -8.68 -11.48
CA VAL A 68 18.79 -9.04 -11.13
C VAL A 68 18.86 -10.48 -10.61
N LYS A 69 17.93 -10.89 -9.74
CA LYS A 69 17.89 -12.25 -9.19
C LYS A 69 17.65 -13.31 -10.27
N ASP A 70 16.73 -13.06 -11.20
CA ASP A 70 16.46 -13.95 -12.33
C ASP A 70 17.67 -14.05 -13.29
N TYR A 71 18.30 -12.92 -13.61
CA TYR A 71 19.51 -12.91 -14.43
C TYR A 71 20.64 -13.72 -13.78
N ASN A 72 20.92 -13.48 -12.49
CA ASN A 72 21.99 -14.17 -11.77
C ASN A 72 21.70 -15.69 -11.65
N LYS A 73 20.43 -16.10 -11.51
CA LYS A 73 20.03 -17.51 -11.51
C LYS A 73 20.29 -18.19 -12.86
N ARG A 74 20.06 -17.50 -13.97
CA ARG A 74 20.18 -18.07 -15.34
C ARG A 74 21.61 -18.18 -15.82
N TYR A 75 22.44 -17.20 -15.50
CA TYR A 75 23.74 -17.04 -16.17
C TYR A 75 24.95 -17.41 -15.31
N GLY A 76 24.79 -17.62 -13.99
CA GLY A 76 25.73 -18.26 -13.06
C GLY A 76 27.12 -17.63 -12.86
N SER A 77 27.74 -17.10 -13.91
CA SER A 77 29.13 -16.65 -14.03
C SER A 77 29.24 -15.13 -14.27
N GLY A 78 28.22 -14.50 -14.88
CA GLY A 78 28.19 -13.05 -15.14
C GLY A 78 27.41 -12.24 -14.09
N SER A 79 27.67 -12.43 -12.78
CA SER A 79 26.85 -11.84 -11.71
C SER A 79 26.61 -10.34 -11.90
N ARG A 80 25.36 -9.95 -12.14
CA ARG A 80 24.95 -8.54 -12.15
C ARG A 80 24.94 -8.05 -10.72
N THR A 81 25.85 -7.13 -10.42
CA THR A 81 25.91 -6.45 -9.13
C THR A 81 24.96 -5.26 -9.14
N TRP A 82 24.19 -5.11 -8.06
CA TRP A 82 23.35 -3.94 -7.84
C TRP A 82 23.47 -3.52 -6.38
N THR A 83 23.73 -2.25 -6.14
CA THR A 83 24.10 -1.71 -4.82
C THR A 83 23.08 -2.02 -3.72
N PHE A 84 21.79 -2.07 -4.05
CA PHE A 84 20.72 -2.38 -3.11
C PHE A 84 20.36 -3.87 -3.08
N PHE A 85 21.03 -4.73 -3.86
CA PHE A 85 20.72 -6.15 -3.95
C PHE A 85 20.82 -6.88 -2.61
N PRO A 86 21.91 -6.75 -1.81
CA PRO A 86 22.02 -7.49 -0.55
C PRO A 86 20.89 -7.13 0.42
N LEU A 87 20.54 -5.84 0.53
CA LEU A 87 19.46 -5.37 1.39
C LEU A 87 18.09 -5.88 0.93
N MET A 88 17.85 -5.89 -0.38
CA MET A 88 16.60 -6.39 -0.96
C MET A 88 16.50 -7.91 -0.89
N ASP A 89 17.63 -8.63 -0.99
CA ASP A 89 17.66 -10.09 -0.87
C ASP A 89 17.47 -10.55 0.57
N ASP A 90 18.03 -9.84 1.55
CA ASP A 90 17.72 -10.09 2.97
C ASP A 90 16.22 -9.86 3.26
N LEU A 91 15.66 -8.78 2.71
CA LEU A 91 14.26 -8.42 2.91
C LEU A 91 13.25 -9.36 2.22
N LEU A 92 13.57 -9.86 1.03
CA LEU A 92 12.63 -10.58 0.14
C LEU A 92 13.03 -12.03 -0.14
N GLY A 93 14.30 -12.38 0.03
CA GLY A 93 14.89 -13.66 -0.36
C GLY A 93 14.43 -14.84 0.48
N MET A 94 14.22 -14.65 1.78
CA MET A 94 13.71 -15.72 2.66
C MET A 94 12.23 -16.07 2.41
N LYS A 95 11.46 -15.18 1.79
CA LYS A 95 10.00 -15.30 1.67
C LYS A 95 9.53 -15.87 0.32
N SER A 96 10.44 -16.27 -0.57
CA SER A 96 10.06 -16.83 -1.88
C SER A 96 9.66 -18.31 -1.85
N SER A 97 9.62 -18.96 -0.68
CA SER A 97 9.13 -20.34 -0.51
C SER A 97 7.62 -20.42 -0.28
N MET A 98 6.85 -19.37 -0.59
CA MET A 98 5.39 -19.48 -0.68
C MET A 98 4.94 -18.87 -2.00
N SER A 99 5.02 -19.68 -3.05
CA SER A 99 4.19 -19.53 -4.24
C SER A 99 2.74 -19.38 -3.78
N SER A 100 2.11 -18.27 -4.13
CA SER A 100 0.67 -18.11 -4.01
C SER A 100 0.01 -19.27 -4.78
N ILE A 101 -0.59 -20.21 -4.05
CA ILE A 101 -1.56 -21.16 -4.63
C ILE A 101 -2.63 -20.29 -5.26
N THR A 102 -2.62 -20.24 -6.59
CA THR A 102 -3.74 -19.70 -7.35
C THR A 102 -4.55 -20.93 -7.69
N THR A 103 -5.61 -21.17 -6.92
CA THR A 103 -6.58 -22.24 -7.21
C THR A 103 -7.21 -21.92 -8.56
N VAL A 104 -6.71 -22.56 -9.61
CA VAL A 104 -7.32 -22.50 -10.94
C VAL A 104 -8.62 -23.28 -10.89
N SER A 105 -9.74 -22.58 -10.83
CA SER A 105 -11.04 -23.19 -11.07
C SER A 105 -11.16 -23.45 -12.57
N SER A 106 -11.30 -24.72 -12.94
CA SER A 106 -11.42 -25.18 -14.31
C SER A 106 -12.79 -24.87 -14.88
N THR A 107 -12.90 -23.91 -15.80
CA THR A 107 -13.98 -23.89 -16.80
C THR A 107 -13.47 -23.21 -18.07
N GLY A 108 -13.57 -23.92 -19.19
CA GLY A 108 -12.81 -23.64 -20.39
C GLY A 108 -13.43 -22.66 -21.40
N LYS A 109 -12.62 -22.45 -22.44
CA LYS A 109 -12.89 -21.91 -23.79
C LYS A 109 -12.72 -20.39 -24.04
N ARG A 110 -11.51 -20.08 -24.53
CA ARG A 110 -11.15 -19.39 -25.80
C ARG A 110 -11.96 -18.14 -26.23
N SER A 111 -11.30 -16.97 -26.29
CA SER A 111 -10.91 -16.35 -27.57
C SER A 111 -9.77 -15.34 -27.35
N ARG A 112 -8.95 -15.22 -28.40
CA ARG A 112 -7.71 -14.46 -28.51
C ARG A 112 -8.08 -13.09 -29.09
N MET A 113 -7.67 -12.00 -28.43
CA MET A 113 -7.67 -10.67 -29.04
C MET A 113 -6.29 -10.04 -28.83
N GLU A 114 -5.51 -10.04 -29.91
CA GLU A 114 -4.38 -9.14 -30.08
C GLU A 114 -4.92 -7.72 -30.22
N SER A 115 -4.30 -6.76 -29.53
CA SER A 115 -4.42 -5.35 -29.87
C SER A 115 -3.02 -4.80 -30.04
N ILE A 116 -2.67 -4.61 -31.31
CA ILE A 116 -1.48 -3.92 -31.79
C ILE A 116 -1.78 -2.42 -31.66
N CYS A 117 -0.87 -1.65 -31.09
CA CYS A 117 -0.77 -0.23 -31.41
C CYS A 117 0.69 0.16 -31.67
N SER A 118 0.99 0.36 -32.95
CA SER A 118 2.19 1.03 -33.42
C SER A 118 1.92 2.54 -33.51
N SER A 119 2.91 3.33 -33.08
CA SER A 119 3.42 4.65 -33.56
C SER A 119 2.55 5.48 -34.54
N SER A 120 2.46 6.82 -34.53
CA SER A 120 3.43 7.87 -34.20
C SER A 120 2.79 9.29 -34.06
N SER A 121 3.47 10.16 -33.32
CA SER A 121 3.70 11.63 -33.45
C SER A 121 2.84 12.52 -34.38
N SER A 122 2.33 13.67 -33.88
CA SER A 122 3.00 15.00 -33.93
C SER A 122 2.11 16.17 -33.47
N ASP A 123 2.72 17.04 -32.64
CA ASP A 123 2.60 18.49 -32.41
C ASP A 123 1.26 19.26 -32.48
N LYS A 124 0.99 20.08 -31.45
CA LYS A 124 1.05 21.57 -31.47
C LYS A 124 0.73 22.14 -30.07
N GLU A 125 1.48 23.17 -29.68
CA GLU A 125 1.36 23.96 -28.45
C GLU A 125 0.04 24.75 -28.37
N GLU A 126 -0.54 24.86 -27.17
CA GLU A 126 -1.23 26.09 -26.75
C GLU A 126 -1.13 26.29 -25.23
N TYR A 127 -0.83 27.52 -24.84
CA TYR A 127 -0.34 27.96 -23.54
C TYR A 127 -1.52 28.40 -22.66
N ILE A 128 -1.78 27.75 -21.50
CA ILE A 128 -2.64 28.33 -20.46
C ILE A 128 -1.95 28.24 -19.08
N GLN A 129 -1.67 29.43 -18.56
CA GLN A 129 -1.06 29.74 -17.25
C GLN A 129 -1.82 29.14 -16.06
N PRO A 130 -1.15 28.61 -15.01
CA PRO A 130 -1.74 28.49 -13.68
C PRO A 130 -1.38 29.71 -12.82
N LYS A 131 -2.37 30.59 -12.59
CA LYS A 131 -2.29 31.65 -11.58
C LYS A 131 -2.18 31.01 -10.18
N LYS A 132 -1.17 31.47 -9.45
CA LYS A 132 -0.89 31.19 -8.04
C LYS A 132 -2.09 31.60 -7.17
N SER A 133 -2.58 30.70 -6.31
CA SER A 133 -3.33 31.11 -5.11
C SER A 133 -2.74 30.46 -3.87
N ARG A 134 -2.33 31.36 -2.99
CA ARG A 134 -1.52 31.24 -1.78
C ARG A 134 -2.42 30.78 -0.63
N ARG A 135 -2.04 29.71 0.06
CA ARG A 135 -2.20 29.55 1.53
C ARG A 135 -1.29 28.42 1.97
N THR A 136 -0.14 28.77 2.54
CA THR A 136 0.69 27.84 3.32
C THR A 136 -0.08 27.50 4.59
N THR A 137 -1.02 26.58 4.50
CA THR A 137 -1.64 25.98 5.68
C THR A 137 -0.54 25.23 6.41
N THR A 138 -0.18 25.71 7.60
CA THR A 138 0.90 25.17 8.44
C THR A 138 0.82 23.65 8.48
N ILE A 139 1.93 22.95 8.22
CA ILE A 139 2.01 21.48 8.14
C ILE A 139 1.42 20.81 9.40
N GLU A 140 1.49 21.48 10.54
CA GLU A 140 0.86 21.08 11.80
C GLU A 140 -0.67 20.96 11.70
N LYS A 141 -1.34 21.88 11.01
CA LYS A 141 -2.79 21.78 10.74
C LYS A 141 -3.10 20.56 9.90
N LEU A 142 -2.28 20.24 8.89
CA LEU A 142 -2.47 19.03 8.08
C LEU A 142 -2.27 17.75 8.91
N ILE A 143 -1.28 17.73 9.80
CA ILE A 143 -1.07 16.61 10.73
C ILE A 143 -2.26 16.48 11.69
N GLN A 144 -2.77 17.60 12.19
CA GLN A 144 -3.90 17.63 13.10
C GLN A 144 -5.20 17.19 12.41
N ASP A 145 -5.45 17.64 11.18
CA ASP A 145 -6.57 17.20 10.37
C ASP A 145 -6.47 15.70 10.06
N PHE A 146 -5.26 15.17 9.86
CA PHE A 146 -5.04 13.73 9.70
C PHE A 146 -5.33 12.93 10.97
N LYS A 147 -4.96 13.46 12.15
CA LYS A 147 -5.29 12.86 13.45
C LYS A 147 -6.79 12.89 13.70
N ASN A 148 -7.44 14.02 13.41
CA ASN A 148 -8.88 14.22 13.59
C ASN A 148 -9.69 13.30 12.67
N THR A 149 -9.32 13.21 11.39
CA THR A 149 -9.96 12.28 10.44
C THR A 149 -9.79 10.81 10.85
N SER A 150 -8.63 10.44 11.41
CA SER A 150 -8.43 9.10 11.99
C SER A 150 -9.34 8.85 13.19
N LYS A 151 -9.49 9.82 14.09
CA LYS A 151 -10.36 9.72 15.28
C LYS A 151 -11.84 9.60 14.91
N ILE A 152 -12.30 10.39 13.94
CA ILE A 152 -13.68 10.34 13.44
C ILE A 152 -13.99 8.98 12.83
N ALA A 153 -13.06 8.41 12.06
CA ALA A 153 -13.25 7.10 11.43
C ALA A 153 -13.33 5.96 12.46
N GLU A 154 -12.51 6.04 13.51
CA GLU A 154 -12.49 5.10 14.64
C GLU A 154 -13.80 5.18 15.44
N GLU A 155 -14.23 6.39 15.82
CA GLU A 155 -15.51 6.62 16.50
C GLU A 155 -16.69 6.14 15.65
N ALA A 156 -16.67 6.34 14.33
CA ALA A 156 -17.71 5.85 13.43
C ALA A 156 -17.74 4.32 13.36
N GLN A 157 -16.59 3.64 13.43
CA GLN A 157 -16.51 2.19 13.49
C GLN A 157 -17.04 1.64 14.82
N GLU A 158 -16.66 2.26 15.93
CA GLU A 158 -17.15 1.89 17.27
C GLU A 158 -18.66 2.08 17.41
N ARG A 159 -19.21 3.19 16.88
CA ARG A 159 -20.68 3.41 16.86
C ARG A 159 -21.40 2.30 16.11
N ARG A 160 -20.96 1.99 14.89
CA ARG A 160 -21.54 0.89 14.09
C ARG A 160 -21.43 -0.46 14.81
N HIS A 161 -20.29 -0.71 15.46
CA HIS A 161 -20.08 -1.94 16.21
C HIS A 161 -21.03 -2.02 17.41
N ARG A 162 -21.19 -0.92 18.16
CA ARG A 162 -22.09 -0.82 19.31
C ARG A 162 -23.56 -1.00 18.90
N GLU A 163 -24.00 -0.34 17.83
CA GLU A 163 -25.37 -0.48 17.30
C GLU A 163 -25.67 -1.93 16.89
N ASN A 164 -24.71 -2.59 16.25
CA ASN A 164 -24.85 -4.00 15.86
C ASN A 164 -24.95 -4.91 17.10
N ILE A 165 -24.11 -4.69 18.12
CA ILE A 165 -24.16 -5.44 19.39
C ILE A 165 -25.52 -5.26 20.06
N GLU A 166 -26.03 -4.04 20.12
CA GLU A 166 -27.32 -3.75 20.78
C GLU A 166 -28.50 -4.40 20.03
N LEU A 167 -28.49 -4.39 18.70
CA LEU A 167 -29.49 -5.10 17.90
C LEU A 167 -29.47 -6.60 18.19
N ARG A 168 -28.30 -7.22 18.25
CA ARG A 168 -28.15 -8.65 18.60
C ARG A 168 -28.65 -8.92 20.01
N ARG A 169 -28.33 -8.06 20.97
CA ARG A 169 -28.78 -8.17 22.36
C ARG A 169 -30.31 -8.13 22.46
N ARG A 170 -30.95 -7.21 21.74
CA ARG A 170 -32.41 -7.09 21.69
C ARG A 170 -33.06 -8.32 21.05
N LEU A 171 -32.48 -8.81 19.96
CA LEU A 171 -32.94 -10.02 19.28
C LEU A 171 -32.87 -11.24 20.21
N LEU A 172 -31.73 -11.45 20.88
CA LEU A 172 -31.55 -12.54 21.85
C LEU A 172 -32.58 -12.45 22.98
N ASN A 173 -32.78 -11.26 23.56
CA ASN A 173 -33.79 -11.06 24.60
C ASN A 173 -35.22 -11.31 24.10
N SER A 174 -35.50 -11.05 22.82
CA SER A 174 -36.78 -11.40 22.19
C SER A 174 -36.95 -12.91 22.06
N PHE A 175 -35.90 -13.63 21.67
CA PHE A 175 -35.91 -15.09 21.62
C PHE A 175 -36.11 -15.72 23.00
N ASP A 176 -35.40 -15.23 24.02
CA ASP A 176 -35.55 -15.72 25.40
C ASP A 176 -37.00 -15.57 25.89
N LYS A 177 -37.65 -14.44 25.56
CA LYS A 177 -39.07 -14.24 25.89
C LYS A 177 -39.98 -15.24 25.17
N MET A 178 -39.74 -15.51 23.89
CA MET A 178 -40.52 -16.50 23.15
C MET A 178 -40.32 -17.92 23.70
N LEU A 179 -39.08 -18.29 24.04
CA LEU A 179 -38.79 -19.59 24.65
C LEU A 179 -39.49 -19.75 26.00
N ASN A 180 -39.46 -18.73 26.86
CA ASN A 180 -40.19 -18.73 28.13
C ASN A 180 -41.72 -18.84 27.97
N ILE A 181 -42.29 -18.34 26.87
CA ILE A 181 -43.73 -18.50 26.59
C ILE A 181 -44.04 -19.93 26.17
N LEU A 182 -43.17 -20.54 25.35
CA LEU A 182 -43.33 -21.92 24.88
C LEU A 182 -43.12 -22.94 26.00
N GLU A 183 -42.23 -22.66 26.95
CA GLU A 183 -41.95 -23.54 28.09
C GLU A 183 -43.06 -23.53 29.15
N LYS A 184 -43.90 -22.49 29.17
CA LYS A 184 -45.03 -22.34 30.11
C LYS A 184 -46.34 -22.97 29.61
N LYS A 185 -46.34 -23.64 28.47
CA LYS A 185 -47.51 -24.24 27.84
C LYS A 185 -47.37 -25.75 27.79
#